data_AF-A0A1Q9USE3-F1
#
_entry.id   AF-A0A1Q9USE3-F1
#
_cell.length_a   1.000
_cell.length_b   1.000
_cell.length_c   1.000
_cell.angle_alpha   90.00
_cell.angle_beta   90.00
_cell.angle_gamma   90.00
#
_symmetry.space_group_name_H-M   'P 1'
#
loop_
_entity.id
_entity.type
_entity.pdbx_description
1 polymer ?
#
loop_
_entity_poly.entity_id
_entity_poly.type
_entity_poly.pdbx_seq_one_letter_code
_entity_poly.pdbx_strand_id
1 'polypeptide(L)'
;MSNEGDPVTTTGRTMRIARASILAAVAAGSLVVAACGNEQAPERQEAAPASDQAPQGQAVDPCDITTVDVIQDVVGHPLKDATTNGPMCSYTTTVDAPHLSVFVSSGVPAMDETADEEQITVNGLEATRGSSGDSSCVVSVETGDPATSPIAIAVEAEFDGADPCGWATGIAERVAQDLPE
;
A
#
# COMPACT_ATOMS: atom_id res chain seq x y z
N MET A 1 -40.12 7.25 -38.43
CA MET A 1 -40.20 8.72 -38.26
C MET A 1 -40.37 8.98 -36.78
N SER A 2 -39.64 9.98 -36.29
CA SER A 2 -39.73 10.63 -34.97
C SER A 2 -39.13 9.91 -33.76
N ASN A 3 -37.88 10.33 -33.49
CA ASN A 3 -37.26 10.46 -32.17
C ASN A 3 -38.13 11.31 -31.24
N GLU A 4 -38.29 10.88 -30.00
CA GLU A 4 -38.48 11.79 -28.87
C GLU A 4 -37.53 11.32 -27.77
N GLY A 5 -36.50 12.14 -27.52
CA GLY A 5 -35.52 11.96 -26.48
C GLY A 5 -35.88 12.78 -25.26
N ASP A 6 -35.72 12.20 -24.08
CA ASP A 6 -35.83 12.89 -22.81
C ASP A 6 -34.54 13.68 -22.50
N PRO A 7 -34.63 14.94 -22.05
CA PRO A 7 -33.47 15.70 -21.60
C PRO A 7 -33.05 15.30 -20.18
N VAL A 8 -31.83 14.78 -20.07
CA VAL A 8 -31.11 14.63 -18.80
C VAL A 8 -30.82 16.03 -18.22
N THR A 9 -31.35 16.29 -17.02
CA THR A 9 -31.12 17.53 -16.28
C THR A 9 -29.80 17.41 -15.51
N THR A 10 -28.71 17.92 -16.10
CA THR A 10 -27.40 18.04 -15.45
C THR A 10 -27.42 19.17 -14.42
N THR A 11 -27.54 18.82 -13.14
CA THR A 11 -27.33 19.78 -12.04
C THR A 11 -25.84 19.94 -11.78
N GLY A 12 -25.27 21.02 -12.32
CA GLY A 12 -23.90 21.43 -12.07
C GLY A 12 -23.70 21.84 -10.61
N ARG A 13 -22.89 21.08 -9.87
CA ARG A 13 -22.44 21.42 -8.53
C ARG A 13 -21.03 21.99 -8.62
N THR A 14 -20.93 23.31 -8.63
CA THR A 14 -19.66 24.05 -8.61
C THR A 14 -19.03 23.91 -7.22
N MET A 15 -18.06 23.00 -7.07
CA MET A 15 -17.30 22.86 -5.84
C MET A 15 -16.17 23.90 -5.83
N ARG A 16 -16.29 24.90 -4.95
CA ARG A 16 -15.26 25.92 -4.72
C ARG A 16 -14.16 25.29 -3.85
N ILE A 17 -12.98 25.12 -4.42
CA ILE A 17 -11.77 24.72 -3.71
C ILE A 17 -11.33 25.91 -2.83
N ALA A 18 -11.52 25.79 -1.52
CA ALA A 18 -10.90 26.68 -0.55
C ALA A 18 -9.52 26.11 -0.18
N ARG A 19 -8.47 26.66 -0.79
CA ARG A 19 -7.08 26.40 -0.39
C ARG A 19 -6.80 27.14 0.92
N ALA A 20 -6.72 26.41 2.02
CA ALA A 20 -6.19 26.92 3.28
C ALA A 20 -4.67 26.70 3.30
N SER A 21 -3.92 27.72 2.88
CA SER A 21 -2.48 27.78 3.01
C SER A 21 -2.11 28.01 4.48
N ILE A 22 -1.54 27.01 5.15
CA ILE A 22 -0.91 27.19 6.46
C ILE A 22 0.54 27.64 6.21
N LEU A 23 0.72 28.96 6.12
CA LEU A 23 2.01 29.61 6.26
C LEU A 23 2.34 29.71 7.75
N ALA A 24 3.17 28.80 8.26
CA ALA A 24 3.79 28.96 9.56
C ALA A 24 4.92 29.98 9.44
N ALA A 25 4.66 31.18 9.95
CA ALA A 25 5.66 32.20 10.20
C ALA A 25 6.52 31.80 11.41
N VAL A 26 7.83 31.70 11.24
CA VAL A 26 8.78 31.74 12.35
C VAL A 26 9.74 32.88 12.09
N ALA A 27 9.48 34.00 12.77
CA ALA A 27 10.36 35.15 12.85
C ALA A 27 10.74 35.37 14.32
N ALA A 28 12.02 35.19 14.62
CA ALA A 28 12.81 35.88 15.65
C ALA A 28 14.13 35.10 15.74
N GLY A 29 15.29 35.62 15.36
CA GLY A 29 15.79 36.95 15.64
C GLY A 29 16.78 36.86 16.80
N SER A 30 18.06 36.67 16.49
CA SER A 30 19.18 37.09 17.34
C SER A 30 20.42 37.25 16.46
N LEU A 31 20.64 38.49 16.04
CA LEU A 31 21.91 39.02 15.58
C LEU A 31 22.84 39.16 16.80
N VAL A 32 24.01 38.53 16.75
CA VAL A 32 25.19 39.00 17.47
C VAL A 32 26.32 39.14 16.47
N VAL A 33 26.76 40.37 16.27
CA VAL A 33 27.96 40.74 15.49
C VAL A 33 29.09 41.01 16.48
N ALA A 34 30.19 40.28 16.36
CA ALA A 34 31.55 40.67 16.77
C ALA A 34 32.51 39.64 16.14
N ALA A 35 33.24 39.96 15.06
CA ALA A 35 34.53 40.66 15.04
C ALA A 35 35.73 39.83 15.57
N CYS A 36 36.65 39.53 14.65
CA CYS A 36 38.09 39.28 14.82
C CYS A 36 38.58 37.99 15.51
N GLY A 37 39.52 37.31 14.84
CA GLY A 37 40.60 36.57 15.51
C GLY A 37 40.57 35.05 15.36
N ASN A 38 41.37 34.57 14.41
CA ASN A 38 42.21 33.36 14.48
C ASN A 38 42.12 32.53 15.78
N GLU A 39 41.68 31.25 15.72
CA GLU A 39 42.26 30.13 16.47
C GLU A 39 41.57 28.79 16.14
N GLN A 40 42.40 27.77 15.92
CA GLN A 40 42.05 26.40 15.60
C GLN A 40 41.49 25.67 16.83
N ALA A 41 40.34 25.00 16.70
CA ALA A 41 39.99 23.84 17.51
C ALA A 41 38.95 22.97 16.76
N PRO A 42 39.20 21.66 16.55
CA PRO A 42 38.15 20.76 16.11
C PRO A 42 37.25 20.46 17.32
N GLU A 43 36.06 21.06 17.34
CA GLU A 43 35.03 20.68 18.29
C GLU A 43 34.61 19.24 18.00
N ARG A 44 34.84 18.38 19.00
CA ARG A 44 34.31 17.02 19.06
C ARG A 44 32.83 17.06 18.69
N GLN A 45 32.46 16.39 17.60
CA GLN A 45 31.10 15.90 17.41
C GLN A 45 30.79 14.99 18.59
N GLU A 46 30.09 15.54 19.58
CA GLU A 46 29.29 14.77 20.51
C GLU A 46 28.25 14.04 19.67
N ALA A 47 28.59 12.80 19.31
CA ALA A 47 27.65 11.85 18.76
C ALA A 47 26.48 11.77 19.75
N ALA A 48 25.30 12.19 19.30
CA ALA A 48 24.06 11.87 19.98
C ALA A 48 24.06 10.37 20.28
N PRO A 49 23.66 9.93 21.49
CA PRO A 49 23.55 8.52 21.78
C PRO A 49 22.66 7.89 20.72
N ALA A 50 23.18 6.85 20.06
CA ALA A 50 22.41 5.98 19.19
C ALA A 50 21.13 5.62 19.94
N SER A 51 20.00 6.07 19.43
CA SER A 51 18.70 5.67 19.94
C SER A 51 18.72 4.16 20.09
N ASP A 52 18.50 3.69 21.33
CA ASP A 52 18.12 2.31 21.61
C ASP A 52 17.07 1.92 20.57
N GLN A 53 17.48 1.13 19.57
CA GLN A 53 16.56 0.39 18.74
C GLN A 53 15.88 -0.57 19.72
N ALA A 54 14.70 -0.16 20.20
CA ALA A 54 13.74 -1.09 20.77
C ALA A 54 13.72 -2.34 19.87
N PRO A 55 13.72 -3.56 20.42
CA PRO A 55 13.66 -4.76 19.62
C PRO A 55 12.44 -4.62 18.71
N GLN A 56 12.68 -4.32 17.44
CA GLN A 56 11.61 -4.22 16.47
C GLN A 56 11.01 -5.60 16.43
N GLY A 57 9.71 -5.70 16.74
CA GLY A 57 8.95 -6.93 16.54
C GLY A 57 9.35 -7.50 15.19
N GLN A 58 9.64 -8.79 15.13
CA GLN A 58 10.19 -9.40 13.92
C GLN A 58 9.24 -9.10 12.76
N ALA A 59 9.64 -8.18 11.88
CA ALA A 59 8.83 -7.79 10.75
C ALA A 59 8.64 -9.03 9.89
N VAL A 60 7.38 -9.48 9.75
CA VAL A 60 7.05 -10.65 8.94
C VAL A 60 7.31 -10.29 7.49
N ASP A 61 8.17 -11.06 6.82
CA ASP A 61 8.37 -10.92 5.38
C ASP A 61 7.14 -11.53 4.67
N PRO A 62 6.37 -10.74 3.91
CA PRO A 62 5.20 -11.24 3.18
C PRO A 62 5.55 -12.34 2.18
N CYS A 63 6.79 -12.35 1.69
CA CYS A 63 7.28 -13.34 0.74
C CYS A 63 7.53 -14.71 1.40
N ASP A 64 7.74 -14.74 2.72
CA ASP A 64 7.94 -15.98 3.46
C ASP A 64 6.62 -16.70 3.74
N ILE A 65 5.53 -15.94 3.91
CA ILE A 65 4.19 -16.49 4.23
C ILE A 65 3.28 -16.62 3.01
N THR A 66 3.53 -15.87 1.94
CA THR A 66 2.76 -15.98 0.70
C THR A 66 3.55 -16.84 -0.28
N THR A 67 3.27 -18.13 -0.38
CA THR A 67 3.95 -19.02 -1.34
C THR A 67 3.15 -19.17 -2.63
N VAL A 68 3.77 -19.72 -3.68
CA VAL A 68 3.09 -20.11 -4.92
C VAL A 68 1.89 -21.03 -4.64
N ASP A 69 2.05 -22.00 -3.74
CA ASP A 69 0.99 -22.95 -3.38
C ASP A 69 -0.21 -22.25 -2.73
N VAL A 70 0.05 -21.26 -1.86
CA VAL A 70 -1.01 -20.44 -1.23
C VAL A 70 -1.82 -19.70 -2.29
N ILE A 71 -1.16 -19.07 -3.26
CA ILE A 71 -1.86 -18.30 -4.29
C ILE A 71 -2.60 -19.23 -5.25
N GLN A 72 -2.00 -20.37 -5.61
CA GLN A 72 -2.65 -21.36 -6.47
C GLN A 72 -3.90 -21.99 -5.83
N ASP A 73 -3.90 -22.22 -4.51
CA ASP A 73 -5.06 -22.72 -3.78
C ASP A 73 -6.24 -21.75 -3.82
N VAL A 74 -5.96 -20.44 -3.71
CA VAL A 74 -7.00 -19.40 -3.76
C VAL A 74 -7.47 -19.12 -5.19
N VAL A 75 -6.54 -18.95 -6.12
CA VAL A 75 -6.87 -18.49 -7.48
C VAL A 75 -7.29 -19.65 -8.38
N GLY A 76 -6.86 -20.88 -8.10
CA GLY A 76 -7.17 -22.07 -8.89
C GLY A 76 -6.52 -22.08 -10.28
N HIS A 77 -5.52 -21.23 -10.52
CA HIS A 77 -4.79 -21.13 -11.79
C HIS A 77 -3.31 -21.44 -11.57
N PRO A 78 -2.66 -22.18 -12.50
CA PRO A 78 -1.25 -22.49 -12.40
C PRO A 78 -0.41 -21.21 -12.55
N LEU A 79 0.51 -21.00 -11.61
CA LEU A 79 1.49 -19.91 -11.63
C LEU A 79 2.87 -20.46 -12.03
N LYS A 80 3.64 -19.69 -12.77
CA LYS A 80 4.94 -20.14 -13.28
C LYS A 80 6.09 -19.77 -12.36
N ASP A 81 6.10 -18.52 -11.91
CA ASP A 81 7.26 -17.92 -11.28
C ASP A 81 6.83 -17.02 -10.12
N ALA A 82 7.59 -17.11 -9.03
CA ALA A 82 7.64 -16.12 -7.97
C ALA A 82 8.92 -15.30 -8.18
N THR A 83 8.80 -13.99 -8.32
CA THR A 83 9.96 -13.09 -8.33
C THR A 83 9.96 -12.27 -7.06
N THR A 84 11.01 -12.37 -6.27
CA THR A 84 11.18 -11.57 -5.05
C THR A 84 12.09 -10.38 -5.33
N ASN A 85 11.60 -9.16 -5.08
CA ASN A 85 12.32 -7.90 -5.24
C ASN A 85 12.24 -7.10 -3.93
N GLY A 86 13.15 -7.37 -2.99
CA GLY A 86 13.12 -6.71 -1.68
C GLY A 86 11.90 -7.16 -0.86
N PRO A 87 11.12 -6.24 -0.26
CA PRO A 87 9.94 -6.57 0.55
C PRO A 87 8.69 -6.92 -0.28
N MET A 88 8.86 -7.23 -1.58
CA MET A 88 7.79 -7.49 -2.53
C MET A 88 8.04 -8.81 -3.24
N CYS A 89 7.02 -9.66 -3.32
CA CYS A 89 6.99 -10.83 -4.20
C CYS A 89 5.90 -10.66 -5.25
N SER A 90 6.20 -11.07 -6.48
CA SER A 90 5.26 -11.08 -7.59
C SER A 90 5.11 -12.46 -8.20
N TYR A 91 3.89 -12.79 -8.62
CA TYR A 91 3.50 -14.09 -9.15
C TYR A 91 2.72 -13.91 -10.43
N THR A 92 3.07 -14.66 -11.48
CA THR A 92 2.40 -14.54 -12.79
C THR A 92 2.13 -15.90 -13.43
N THR A 93 1.17 -15.92 -14.35
CA THR A 93 0.80 -17.11 -15.13
C THR A 93 1.76 -17.40 -16.29
N THR A 94 1.67 -18.62 -16.80
CA THR A 94 2.76 -19.35 -17.45
C THR A 94 3.00 -19.09 -18.93
N VAL A 95 2.32 -18.12 -19.55
CA VAL A 95 2.25 -17.81 -21.00
C VAL A 95 0.90 -18.22 -21.61
N ASP A 96 0.37 -17.30 -22.44
CA ASP A 96 -0.94 -17.29 -23.10
C ASP A 96 -2.12 -17.26 -22.12
N ALA A 97 -3.06 -16.35 -22.36
CA ALA A 97 -4.20 -16.04 -21.50
C ALA A 97 -4.75 -17.26 -20.71
N PRO A 98 -5.14 -17.07 -19.44
CA PRO A 98 -5.41 -15.80 -18.80
C PRO A 98 -4.19 -15.06 -18.22
N HIS A 99 -4.14 -13.74 -18.45
CA HIS A 99 -3.18 -12.86 -17.76
C HIS A 99 -3.66 -12.66 -16.33
N LEU A 100 -2.86 -13.15 -15.37
CA LEU A 100 -3.06 -12.99 -13.94
C LEU A 100 -1.70 -12.64 -13.32
N SER A 101 -1.70 -11.57 -12.53
CA SER A 101 -0.57 -11.11 -11.74
C SER A 101 -1.01 -10.93 -10.29
N VAL A 102 -0.20 -11.41 -9.36
CA VAL A 102 -0.40 -11.19 -7.92
C VAL A 102 0.87 -10.56 -7.37
N PHE A 103 0.73 -9.50 -6.59
CA PHE A 103 1.83 -8.83 -5.90
C PHE A 103 1.53 -8.81 -4.41
N VAL A 104 2.51 -9.19 -3.59
CA VAL A 104 2.39 -9.07 -2.13
C VAL A 104 3.59 -8.32 -1.60
N SER A 105 3.37 -7.31 -0.76
CA SER A 105 4.43 -6.50 -0.16
C SER A 105 4.12 -6.00 1.23
N SER A 106 5.17 -5.75 2.02
CA SER A 106 5.06 -5.10 3.32
C SER A 106 5.29 -3.60 3.14
N GLY A 107 4.31 -2.79 3.53
CA GLY A 107 4.39 -1.34 3.45
C GLY A 107 3.99 -0.76 2.09
N VAL A 108 3.38 0.43 2.22
CA VAL A 108 2.77 1.29 1.22
C VAL A 108 1.97 0.54 0.16
N PRO A 109 0.64 0.43 0.30
CA PRO A 109 -0.18 0.11 -0.85
C PRO A 109 -0.02 1.24 -1.86
N ALA A 110 0.30 0.92 -3.12
CA ALA A 110 0.22 1.88 -4.21
C ALA A 110 -1.28 2.16 -4.49
N MET A 111 -1.93 2.89 -3.59
CA MET A 111 -3.31 3.36 -3.69
C MET A 111 -3.28 4.90 -3.75
N ASP A 112 -2.49 5.48 -4.66
CA ASP A 112 -2.56 6.94 -4.84
C ASP A 112 -3.81 7.37 -5.66
N GLU A 113 -4.56 6.43 -6.27
CA GLU A 113 -5.67 6.76 -7.18
C GLU A 113 -6.85 5.75 -7.26
N THR A 114 -7.11 4.90 -6.25
CA THR A 114 -8.32 4.05 -6.23
C THR A 114 -9.54 4.87 -5.78
N ALA A 115 -10.58 4.94 -6.61
CA ALA A 115 -11.75 5.80 -6.37
C ALA A 115 -12.76 5.23 -5.36
N ASP A 116 -12.65 3.95 -5.01
CA ASP A 116 -13.57 3.23 -4.13
C ASP A 116 -12.79 2.33 -3.16
N GLU A 117 -12.45 2.89 -1.99
CA GLU A 117 -11.87 2.15 -0.87
C GLU A 117 -12.96 1.77 0.14
N GLU A 118 -12.94 0.52 0.61
CA GLU A 118 -13.85 -0.02 1.60
C GLU A 118 -13.06 -0.67 2.74
N GLN A 119 -13.44 -0.34 3.98
CA GLN A 119 -12.95 -1.07 5.15
C GLN A 119 -13.66 -2.42 5.26
N ILE A 120 -12.87 -3.49 5.35
CA ILE A 120 -13.32 -4.86 5.50
C ILE A 120 -12.60 -5.51 6.69
N THR A 121 -13.05 -6.70 7.08
CA THR A 121 -12.38 -7.51 8.09
C THR A 121 -11.90 -8.80 7.46
N VAL A 122 -10.62 -9.12 7.64
CA VAL A 122 -9.98 -10.34 7.12
C VAL A 122 -9.44 -11.14 8.30
N ASN A 123 -10.01 -12.32 8.55
CA ASN A 123 -9.64 -13.17 9.69
C ASN A 123 -9.61 -12.43 11.06
N GLY A 124 -10.50 -11.44 11.27
CA GLY A 124 -10.54 -10.63 12.48
C GLY A 124 -9.56 -9.45 12.52
N LEU A 125 -8.74 -9.27 11.49
CA LEU A 125 -7.88 -8.11 11.31
C LEU A 125 -8.57 -7.05 10.48
N GLU A 126 -8.31 -5.79 10.81
CA GLU A 126 -8.75 -4.65 10.00
C GLU A 126 -8.02 -4.68 8.66
N ALA A 127 -8.75 -4.46 7.57
CA ALA A 127 -8.18 -4.40 6.24
C ALA A 127 -8.88 -3.36 5.38
N THR A 128 -8.16 -2.81 4.41
CA THR A 128 -8.72 -1.90 3.40
C THR A 128 -8.70 -2.59 2.05
N ARG A 129 -9.84 -2.63 1.37
CA ARG A 129 -9.97 -3.12 0.00
C ARG A 129 -10.22 -1.97 -0.95
N GLY A 130 -9.46 -1.89 -2.02
CA GLY A 130 -9.65 -0.95 -3.12
C GLY A 130 -9.70 -1.68 -4.45
N SER A 131 -10.53 -1.20 -5.37
CA SER A 131 -10.60 -1.70 -6.74
C SER A 131 -10.25 -0.57 -7.72
N SER A 132 -9.54 -0.93 -8.79
CA SER A 132 -9.39 -0.07 -9.97
C SER A 132 -9.99 -0.79 -11.16
N GLY A 133 -11.32 -0.67 -11.28
CA GLY A 133 -12.12 -1.36 -12.30
C GLY A 133 -12.29 -2.87 -12.05
N ASP A 134 -12.85 -3.56 -13.04
CA ASP A 134 -13.20 -4.99 -12.92
C ASP A 134 -11.98 -5.92 -12.97
N SER A 135 -10.81 -5.42 -13.39
CA SER A 135 -9.60 -6.21 -13.65
C SER A 135 -8.55 -6.10 -12.56
N SER A 136 -8.73 -5.28 -11.54
CA SER A 136 -7.73 -5.14 -10.48
C SER A 136 -8.33 -4.86 -9.11
N CYS A 137 -7.70 -5.44 -8.08
CA CYS A 137 -8.08 -5.24 -6.70
C CYS A 137 -6.85 -5.29 -5.78
N VAL A 138 -6.89 -4.49 -4.73
CA VAL A 138 -5.84 -4.46 -3.70
C VAL A 138 -6.50 -4.62 -2.33
N VAL A 139 -5.94 -5.48 -1.49
CA VAL A 139 -6.31 -5.65 -0.09
C VAL A 139 -5.09 -5.40 0.78
N SER A 140 -5.21 -4.45 1.71
CA SER A 140 -4.17 -4.12 2.69
C SER A 140 -4.62 -4.60 4.06
N VAL A 141 -3.91 -5.55 4.67
CA VAL A 141 -4.21 -6.11 5.98
C VAL A 141 -3.33 -5.47 7.05
N GLU A 142 -3.94 -4.96 8.11
CA GLU A 142 -3.24 -4.45 9.28
C GLU A 142 -2.75 -5.63 10.14
N THR A 143 -1.46 -5.65 10.46
CA THR A 143 -0.79 -6.72 11.22
C THR A 143 -0.96 -6.58 12.73
N GLY A 144 -1.80 -5.66 13.21
CA GLY A 144 -2.11 -5.44 14.63
C GLY A 144 -1.04 -4.71 15.44
N ASP A 145 0.24 -4.76 15.03
CA ASP A 145 1.31 -3.94 15.61
C ASP A 145 1.47 -2.63 14.80
N PRO A 146 1.23 -1.45 15.40
CA PRO A 146 1.37 -0.16 14.72
C PRO A 146 2.82 0.17 14.32
N ALA A 147 3.82 -0.57 14.81
CA ALA A 147 5.21 -0.47 14.38
C ALA A 147 5.52 -1.29 13.12
N THR A 148 4.61 -2.19 12.73
CA THR A 148 4.74 -3.02 11.53
C THR A 148 3.93 -2.44 10.38
N SER A 149 4.49 -2.52 9.18
CA SER A 149 3.79 -2.06 7.97
C SER A 149 2.67 -3.04 7.60
N PRO A 150 1.53 -2.55 7.07
CA PRO A 150 0.48 -3.44 6.59
C PRO A 150 0.99 -4.31 5.43
N ILE A 151 0.37 -5.46 5.25
CA ILE A 151 0.63 -6.35 4.11
C ILE A 151 -0.37 -6.01 3.01
N ALA A 152 0.14 -5.54 1.88
CA ALA A 152 -0.65 -5.23 0.70
C ALA A 152 -0.60 -6.40 -0.29
N ILE A 153 -1.77 -6.80 -0.79
CA ILE A 153 -1.97 -7.85 -1.77
C ILE A 153 -2.71 -7.23 -2.94
N ALA A 154 -2.04 -7.13 -4.09
CA ALA A 154 -2.64 -6.67 -5.34
C ALA A 154 -2.84 -7.84 -6.28
N VAL A 155 -4.02 -7.93 -6.90
CA VAL A 155 -4.35 -8.93 -7.91
C VAL A 155 -4.84 -8.19 -9.14
N GLU A 156 -4.21 -8.48 -10.28
CA GLU A 156 -4.60 -7.99 -11.60
C GLU A 156 -4.93 -9.20 -12.48
N ALA A 157 -6.07 -9.15 -13.16
CA ALA A 157 -6.55 -10.23 -14.00
C ALA A 157 -7.32 -9.70 -15.21
N GLU A 158 -6.93 -10.15 -16.40
CA GLU A 158 -7.52 -9.70 -17.67
C GLU A 158 -8.15 -10.87 -18.44
N PHE A 159 -9.26 -11.40 -17.92
CA PHE A 159 -10.03 -12.46 -18.57
C PHE A 159 -11.47 -12.55 -18.04
N ASP A 160 -12.36 -13.14 -18.86
CA ASP A 160 -13.77 -13.31 -18.50
C ASP A 160 -13.93 -14.23 -17.28
N GLY A 161 -14.76 -13.79 -16.32
CA GLY A 161 -15.00 -14.52 -15.08
C GLY A 161 -13.90 -14.39 -14.03
N ALA A 162 -12.92 -13.51 -14.25
CA ALA A 162 -11.97 -13.14 -13.21
C ALA A 162 -12.66 -12.43 -12.04
N ASP A 163 -12.22 -12.75 -10.82
CA ASP A 163 -12.66 -12.10 -9.60
C ASP A 163 -11.44 -11.63 -8.80
N PRO A 164 -10.75 -10.56 -9.25
CA PRO A 164 -9.52 -10.11 -8.60
C PRO A 164 -9.74 -9.71 -7.15
N CYS A 165 -10.93 -9.19 -6.78
CA CYS A 165 -11.24 -8.86 -5.40
C CYS A 165 -11.50 -10.09 -4.52
N GLY A 166 -12.22 -11.09 -5.04
CA GLY A 166 -12.37 -12.37 -4.35
C GLY A 166 -11.02 -13.05 -4.11
N TRP A 167 -10.14 -13.06 -5.12
CA TRP A 167 -8.80 -13.62 -4.99
C TRP A 167 -7.90 -12.83 -4.04
N ALA A 168 -7.86 -11.50 -4.14
CA ALA A 168 -7.08 -10.67 -3.23
C ALA A 168 -7.53 -10.88 -1.77
N THR A 169 -8.84 -10.95 -1.54
CA THR A 169 -9.41 -11.21 -0.20
C THR A 169 -9.06 -12.62 0.29
N GLY A 170 -9.19 -13.66 -0.55
CA GLY A 170 -8.84 -15.03 -0.17
C GLY A 170 -7.35 -15.21 0.15
N ILE A 171 -6.47 -14.55 -0.61
CA ILE A 171 -5.02 -14.53 -0.32
C ILE A 171 -4.79 -13.82 1.01
N ALA A 172 -5.47 -12.70 1.25
CA ALA A 172 -5.37 -11.95 2.50
C ALA A 172 -5.82 -12.77 3.71
N GLU A 173 -6.90 -13.55 3.58
CA GLU A 173 -7.36 -14.47 4.62
C GLU A 173 -6.31 -15.54 4.94
N ARG A 174 -5.65 -16.08 3.91
CA ARG A 174 -4.60 -17.09 4.11
C ARG A 174 -3.36 -16.50 4.77
N VAL A 175 -2.92 -15.33 4.30
CA VAL A 175 -1.81 -14.57 4.89
C VAL A 175 -2.10 -14.25 6.36
N ALA A 176 -3.30 -13.78 6.68
CA ALA A 176 -3.71 -13.43 8.03
C ALA A 176 -3.76 -14.62 9.00
N GLN A 177 -3.90 -15.85 8.50
CA GLN A 177 -3.84 -17.07 9.34
C GLN A 177 -2.41 -17.43 9.75
N ASP A 178 -1.42 -17.02 8.96
CA ASP A 178 -0.01 -17.35 9.16
C ASP A 178 0.77 -16.22 9.86
N LEU A 179 0.09 -15.11 10.20
CA LEU A 179 0.64 -14.05 11.04
C LEU A 179 0.78 -14.51 12.50
N PRO A 180 1.88 -14.14 13.19
CA PRO A 180 2.03 -14.40 14.61
C PRO A 180 0.98 -13.61 15.43
N GLU A 181 0.39 -14.26 16.44
CA GLU A 181 -0.53 -13.64 17.40
C GLU A 181 0.15 -12.64 18.36
#